data_AF-A0A1G2XJK0-F1
#
_entry.id   AF-A0A1G2XJK0-F1
#
_cell.length_a   1.000
_cell.length_b   1.000
_cell.length_c   1.000
_cell.angle_alpha   90.00
_cell.angle_beta   90.00
_cell.angle_gamma   90.00
#
_symmetry.space_group_name_H-M   'P 1'
#
loop_
_entity.id
_entity.type
_entity.pdbx_description
1 polymer ?
#
loop_
_entity_poly.entity_id
_entity_poly.type
_entity_poly.pdbx_seq_one_letter_code
_entity_poly.pdbx_strand_id
1 'polypeptide(L)'
;MVNIMSSKERILQLAEETAAGEKAKAEKKNKTTRKKATSTIKRHKAVWKVFNDSHKEVACFPYSEKDEAYARADDLTKKKNNNHFVNEIKVLMED
;
A
#
# COMPACT_ATOMS: atom_id res chain seq x y z
N MET A 1 -12.23 53.32 46.62
CA MET A 1 -11.00 52.52 46.66
C MET A 1 -11.22 51.30 45.76
N VAL A 2 -10.55 51.22 44.62
CA VAL A 2 -10.65 50.07 43.71
C VAL A 2 -9.64 49.02 44.15
N ASN A 3 -10.12 47.85 44.57
CA ASN A 3 -9.28 46.75 45.00
C ASN A 3 -8.68 46.07 43.76
N ILE A 4 -7.49 46.51 43.36
CA ILE A 4 -6.79 45.96 42.19
C ILE A 4 -6.10 44.67 42.65
N MET A 5 -6.77 43.53 42.43
CA MET A 5 -6.19 42.20 42.62
C MET A 5 -4.89 42.09 41.83
N SER A 6 -3.83 41.66 42.50
CA SER A 6 -2.50 41.53 41.93
C SER A 6 -2.51 40.45 40.85
N SER A 7 -1.76 40.65 39.76
CA SER A 7 -1.66 39.66 38.68
C SER A 7 -1.24 38.27 39.19
N LYS A 8 -0.53 38.20 40.32
CA LYS A 8 -0.19 36.94 41.00
C LYS A 8 -1.41 36.18 41.52
N GLU A 9 -2.42 36.88 42.04
CA GLU A 9 -3.65 36.29 42.57
C GLU A 9 -4.53 35.76 41.43
N ARG A 10 -4.55 36.45 40.29
CA ARG A 10 -5.24 35.98 39.08
C ARG A 10 -4.63 34.71 38.52
N ILE A 11 -3.31 34.57 38.55
CA ILE A 11 -2.61 33.37 38.07
C ILE A 11 -2.89 32.17 38.99
N LEU A 12 -2.96 32.39 40.31
CA LEU A 12 -3.25 31.33 41.27
C LEU A 12 -4.69 30.80 41.14
N GLN A 13 -5.68 31.68 40.95
CA GLN A 13 -7.07 31.23 40.72
C GLN A 13 -7.24 30.44 39.42
N LEU A 14 -6.54 30.83 38.35
CA LEU A 14 -6.58 30.09 37.08
C LEU A 14 -5.90 28.70 37.19
N ALA A 15 -4.86 28.59 38.00
CA ALA A 15 -4.18 27.33 38.27
C ALA A 15 -5.04 26.37 39.12
N GLU A 16 -5.83 26.92 40.05
CA GLU A 16 -6.70 26.13 40.92
C GLU A 16 -7.94 25.61 40.18
N GLU A 17 -8.53 26.42 39.28
CA GLU A 17 -9.66 25.99 38.42
C GLU A 17 -9.26 24.92 37.38
N THR A 18 -8.01 24.93 36.90
CA THR A 18 -7.52 23.94 35.94
C THR A 18 -7.14 22.60 36.59
N ALA A 19 -6.67 22.61 37.84
CA ALA A 19 -6.34 21.40 38.60
C ALA A 19 -7.58 20.59 39.04
N ALA A 20 -8.75 21.23 39.16
CA ALA A 20 -10.01 20.57 39.52
C ALA A 20 -10.64 19.81 38.34
N GLY A 21 -10.40 20.24 37.10
CA GLY A 21 -10.94 19.60 35.89
C GLY A 21 -10.21 18.33 35.45
N GLU A 22 -8.95 18.15 35.87
CA GLU A 22 -8.09 17.07 35.35
C GLU A 22 -8.30 15.70 36.04
N LYS A 23 -8.98 15.68 37.19
CA LYS A 23 -9.16 14.45 38.00
C LYS A 23 -10.30 13.53 37.55
N ALA A 24 -11.08 13.90 36.53
CA ALA A 24 -12.28 13.17 36.12
C ALA A 24 -12.16 12.39 34.79
N LYS A 25 -10.96 12.26 34.21
CA LYS A 25 -10.79 11.62 32.89
C LYS A 25 -9.68 10.58 32.86
N ALA A 26 -9.71 9.64 33.80
CA ALA A 26 -8.83 8.48 33.80
C ALA A 26 -9.60 7.15 33.88
N GLU A 27 -10.74 7.06 33.20
CA GLU A 27 -11.27 5.75 32.81
C GLU A 27 -10.37 5.18 31.71
N LYS A 28 -9.49 4.26 32.12
CA LYS A 28 -8.70 3.41 31.22
C LYS A 28 -9.66 2.60 30.35
N LYS A 29 -9.94 3.09 29.14
CA LYS A 29 -10.51 2.27 28.07
C LYS A 29 -9.56 1.11 27.82
N ASN A 30 -10.00 -0.09 28.19
CA ASN A 30 -9.34 -1.33 27.79
C ASN A 30 -9.27 -1.34 26.27
N LYS A 31 -8.04 -1.18 25.74
CA LYS A 31 -7.82 -1.18 24.29
C LYS A 31 -7.97 -2.61 23.82
N THR A 32 -9.16 -2.94 23.30
CA THR A 32 -9.40 -4.20 22.61
C THR A 32 -8.32 -4.34 21.54
N THR A 33 -7.39 -5.27 21.75
CA THR A 33 -6.33 -5.53 20.79
C THR A 33 -6.99 -6.21 19.60
N ARG A 34 -7.23 -5.44 18.55
CA ARG A 34 -7.78 -5.95 17.29
C ARG A 34 -6.81 -7.00 16.77
N LYS A 35 -7.21 -8.28 16.77
CA LYS A 35 -6.44 -9.34 16.12
C LYS A 35 -6.21 -8.90 14.66
N LYS A 36 -4.95 -8.73 14.26
CA LYS A 36 -4.60 -8.51 12.85
C LYS A 36 -5.10 -9.73 12.09
N ALA A 37 -6.02 -9.51 11.15
CA ALA A 37 -6.36 -10.54 10.19
C ALA A 37 -5.05 -10.94 9.49
N THR A 38 -4.73 -12.23 9.51
CA THR A 38 -3.70 -12.81 8.67
C THR A 38 -4.16 -12.59 7.24
N SER A 39 -3.75 -11.49 6.62
CA SER A 39 -4.01 -11.29 5.20
C SER A 39 -3.26 -12.39 4.49
N THR A 40 -3.97 -13.33 3.86
CA THR A 40 -3.37 -14.30 2.94
C THR A 40 -2.51 -13.52 1.95
N ILE A 41 -1.18 -13.66 2.07
CA ILE A 41 -0.23 -12.91 1.24
C ILE A 41 -0.27 -13.55 -0.14
N LYS A 42 -1.11 -13.01 -1.03
CA LYS A 42 -1.15 -13.45 -2.43
C LYS A 42 0.19 -13.12 -3.09
N ARG A 43 0.99 -14.15 -3.38
CA ARG A 43 2.25 -13.99 -4.09
C ARG A 43 1.98 -13.88 -5.60
N HIS A 44 2.77 -13.08 -6.29
CA HIS A 44 2.68 -12.92 -7.74
C HIS A 44 4.02 -13.30 -8.39
N LYS A 45 3.99 -13.92 -9.57
CA LYS A 45 5.14 -14.10 -10.47
C LYS A 45 5.05 -13.10 -11.61
N ALA A 46 6.17 -12.50 -11.98
CA ALA A 46 6.30 -11.84 -13.27
C ALA A 46 6.54 -12.90 -14.35
N VAL A 47 5.99 -12.69 -15.54
CA VAL A 47 6.06 -13.61 -16.68
C VAL A 47 6.12 -12.76 -17.95
N TRP A 48 6.94 -13.13 -18.91
CA TRP A 48 6.99 -12.48 -20.21
C TRP A 48 5.95 -13.11 -21.14
N LYS A 49 5.03 -12.33 -21.67
CA LYS A 49 4.03 -12.79 -22.63
C LYS A 49 4.24 -12.15 -23.98
N VAL A 50 4.20 -12.96 -25.03
CA VAL A 50 4.26 -12.51 -26.42
C VAL A 50 2.83 -12.35 -26.94
N PHE A 51 2.52 -11.15 -27.43
CA PHE A 51 1.24 -10.80 -28.01
C PHE A 51 1.35 -10.57 -29.51
N ASN A 52 0.24 -10.75 -30.21
CA ASN A 52 0.08 -10.23 -31.56
C ASN A 52 -0.54 -8.82 -31.55
N ASP A 53 -0.61 -8.17 -32.71
CA ASP A 53 -1.21 -6.84 -32.88
C ASP A 53 -2.67 -6.74 -32.36
N SER A 54 -3.42 -7.84 -32.42
CA SER A 54 -4.78 -7.95 -31.84
C SER A 54 -4.80 -8.22 -30.33
N HIS A 55 -3.66 -8.07 -29.62
CA HIS A 55 -3.50 -8.31 -28.18
C HIS A 55 -3.89 -9.73 -27.72
N LYS A 56 -3.81 -10.71 -28.62
CA LYS A 56 -3.97 -12.13 -28.27
C LYS A 56 -2.63 -12.70 -27.86
N GLU A 57 -2.64 -13.45 -26.77
CA GLU A 57 -1.47 -14.17 -26.26
C GLU A 57 -1.09 -15.29 -27.24
N VAL A 58 0.18 -15.33 -27.63
CA VAL A 58 0.74 -16.35 -28.52
C VAL A 58 1.66 -17.29 -27.77
N ALA A 59 2.42 -16.77 -26.80
CA ALA A 59 3.36 -17.54 -25.99
C ALA A 59 3.59 -16.89 -24.63
N CYS A 60 4.02 -17.70 -23.67
CA CYS A 60 4.21 -17.34 -22.27
C CYS A 60 5.55 -17.92 -21.79
N PHE A 61 6.41 -17.07 -21.24
CA PHE A 61 7.78 -17.40 -20.82
C PHE A 61 8.03 -16.96 -19.37
N PRO A 62 8.76 -17.76 -18.57
CA PRO A 62 9.23 -17.35 -17.24
C PRO A 62 9.98 -16.02 -17.27
N TYR A 63 9.97 -15.27 -16.16
CA TYR A 63 10.67 -13.98 -16.06
C TYR A 63 12.17 -14.05 -16.39
N SER A 64 12.82 -15.17 -16.08
CA SER A 64 14.24 -15.41 -16.37
C SER A 64 14.54 -15.49 -17.87
N GLU A 65 13.56 -15.88 -18.68
CA GLU A 65 13.69 -16.15 -20.12
C GLU A 65 13.26 -14.93 -20.96
N LYS A 66 13.78 -13.76 -20.61
CA LYS A 66 13.48 -12.52 -21.32
C LYS A 66 13.91 -12.61 -22.79
N ASP A 67 15.17 -13.00 -23.02
CA ASP A 67 15.74 -13.01 -24.37
C ASP A 67 15.03 -13.99 -25.29
N GLU A 68 14.58 -15.12 -24.76
CA GLU A 68 13.79 -16.11 -25.51
C GLU A 68 12.42 -15.56 -25.91
N ALA A 69 11.76 -14.79 -25.02
CA ALA A 69 10.49 -14.14 -25.33
C ALA A 69 10.63 -13.12 -26.47
N TYR A 70 11.71 -12.32 -26.48
CA TYR A 70 12.00 -11.38 -27.57
C TYR A 70 12.36 -12.08 -28.87
N ALA A 71 13.22 -13.11 -28.82
CA ALA A 71 13.56 -13.90 -30.01
C ALA A 71 12.31 -14.52 -30.65
N ARG A 72 11.39 -15.04 -29.83
CA ARG A 72 10.11 -15.58 -30.31
C ARG A 72 9.20 -14.52 -30.92
N ALA A 73 9.17 -13.32 -30.37
CA ALA A 73 8.42 -12.21 -30.98
C ALA A 73 9.00 -11.82 -32.34
N ASP A 74 10.33 -11.74 -32.47
CA ASP A 74 11.01 -11.42 -33.74
C ASP A 74 10.78 -12.51 -34.79
N ASP A 75 10.90 -13.78 -34.41
CA ASP A 75 10.66 -14.91 -35.30
C ASP A 75 9.22 -14.95 -35.81
N LEU A 76 8.25 -14.68 -34.93
CA LEU A 76 6.84 -14.60 -35.29
C LEU A 76 6.55 -13.39 -36.19
N THR A 77 7.22 -12.26 -35.96
CA THR A 77 7.10 -11.05 -36.78
C THR A 77 7.60 -11.30 -38.19
N LYS A 78 8.75 -11.96 -38.35
CA LYS A 78 9.28 -12.37 -39.65
C LYS A 78 8.37 -13.36 -40.36
N LYS A 79 7.78 -14.32 -39.63
CA LYS A 79 6.98 -15.41 -40.23
C LYS A 79 5.59 -14.98 -40.68
N LYS A 80 4.92 -14.13 -39.92
CA LYS A 80 3.51 -13.76 -40.17
C LYS A 80 3.32 -12.35 -40.76
N ASN A 81 4.40 -11.62 -41.01
CA ASN A 81 4.38 -10.21 -41.44
C ASN A 81 3.44 -9.32 -40.58
N ASN A 82 3.26 -9.70 -39.32
CA ASN A 82 2.43 -9.02 -38.35
C ASN A 82 3.31 -8.68 -37.15
N ASN A 83 3.14 -7.50 -36.59
CA ASN A 83 3.94 -7.07 -35.45
C ASN A 83 3.59 -7.90 -34.20
N HIS A 84 4.61 -8.50 -33.57
CA HIS A 84 4.48 -9.15 -32.27
C HIS A 84 5.26 -8.35 -31.24
N PHE A 85 4.73 -8.23 -30.03
CA PHE A 85 5.36 -7.49 -28.95
C PHE A 85 5.37 -8.31 -27.66
N VAL A 86 6.32 -8.01 -26.77
CA VAL A 86 6.51 -8.70 -25.49
C VAL A 86 6.11 -7.78 -24.35
N ASN A 87 5.28 -8.28 -23.44
CA ASN A 87 4.86 -7.56 -22.23
C ASN A 87 5.17 -8.39 -20.97
N GLU A 88 5.56 -7.69 -19.89
CA GLU A 88 5.66 -8.27 -18.56
C GLU A 88 4.29 -8.30 -17.89
N ILE A 89 3.85 -9.48 -17.44
CA ILE A 89 2.57 -9.64 -16.74
C ILE A 89 2.79 -10.27 -15.37
N LYS A 90 2.14 -9.68 -14.36
CA LYS A 90 2.08 -10.22 -13.00
C LYS A 90 0.96 -11.25 -12.89
N VAL A 91 1.33 -12.52 -12.84
CA VAL A 91 0.43 -13.66 -12.67
C VAL A 91 0.35 -14.01 -11.18
N LEU A 92 -0.83 -14.37 -10.69
CA LEU A 92 -1.01 -14.89 -9.33
C LEU A 92 -0.31 -16.25 -9.21
N MET A 93 0.51 -16.44 -8.17
CA MET A 93 0.94 -17.78 -7.78
C MET A 93 -0.23 -18.46 -7.07
N GLU A 94 -0.53 -19.72 -7.41
CA GLU A 94 -1.25 -20.58 -6.47
C GLU A 94 -0.33 -20.85 -5.27
N ASP A 95 -0.92 -20.76 -4.07
CA ASP A 95 -0.25 -20.93 -2.77
C ASP A 95 0.24 -22.37 -2.54
#